data_AF-A0A6G0HT43-F1
#
_entry.id   AF-A0A6G0HT43-F1
#
_cell.length_a   1.000
_cell.length_b   1.000
_cell.length_c   1.000
_cell.angle_alpha   90.00
_cell.angle_beta   90.00
_cell.angle_gamma   90.00
#
_symmetry.space_group_name_H-M   'P 1'
#
loop_
_entity.id
_entity.type
_entity.pdbx_description
1 polymer ?
#
loop_
_entity_poly.entity_id
_entity_poly.type
_entity_poly.pdbx_seq_one_letter_code
_entity_poly.pdbx_strand_id
1 'polypeptide(L)'
;MVAPRPALSLLLAVLAARGPRAPRPPCLRPRERERDSGGVNIAVVHSGSSLLPETAVVGGAGVGKPGQGLGNGPGGGGGGGGGGGGGGGGGGGGGGGKGVTDTALLEGVAAMASFSSTSFSSVLVGEIVMTPSGQANVIYLAVNESSPGSLLLQLCELLATTPLQGLVFEEERPPPPNRAPLAPMLEFVSAQTGVPVVAVGGGASLGREPQESGSIYLQFTCSTSLQLEVIFEVLEEYDWTSFSVVTTRHHGYEDFLAMVEGMTDGSFIGWEKKSVVILNVTDDPGGARTKRLLKDNEAQVRLLYCSLEEAELIFRAAWAAGQAGPSHMWFAVGPALSGLGLEGLPKALFAIRPQGWRDEPRRRIAKGVSVLTHGAMALWRDKGATSRSQYAGNCHSDGNQTHRVADRIR
;
A
#
# COMPACT_ATOMS: atom_id res chain seq x y z
N MET A 1 34.84 36.09 -43.69
CA MET A 1 34.58 35.24 -44.86
C MET A 1 33.98 33.93 -44.39
N VAL A 2 32.96 33.50 -45.11
CA VAL A 2 32.14 32.30 -44.94
C VAL A 2 32.98 31.01 -44.98
N ALA A 3 32.66 30.03 -44.13
CA ALA A 3 32.53 28.62 -44.53
C ALA A 3 31.74 27.80 -43.48
N PRO A 4 30.89 26.84 -43.89
CA PRO A 4 29.95 26.13 -43.02
C PRO A 4 30.36 24.69 -42.67
N ARG A 5 29.58 24.10 -41.76
CA ARG A 5 29.49 22.71 -41.23
C ARG A 5 29.97 21.58 -42.15
N PRO A 6 30.26 20.40 -41.54
CA PRO A 6 29.65 19.17 -42.04
C PRO A 6 28.90 18.39 -40.96
N ALA A 7 27.66 18.03 -41.29
CA ALA A 7 26.90 16.96 -40.69
C ALA A 7 26.92 15.78 -41.67
N LEU A 8 27.65 14.70 -41.36
CA LEU A 8 27.58 13.43 -42.08
C LEU A 8 28.38 12.37 -41.34
N SER A 9 27.76 11.67 -40.38
CA SER A 9 28.28 10.38 -39.90
C SER A 9 27.24 9.49 -39.22
N LEU A 10 25.95 9.54 -39.61
CA LEU A 10 24.92 8.68 -39.02
C LEU A 10 24.16 7.80 -40.02
N LEU A 11 24.63 7.66 -41.26
CA LEU A 11 23.94 6.85 -42.28
C LEU A 11 24.73 5.62 -42.75
N LEU A 12 25.67 5.12 -41.97
CA LEU A 12 26.52 3.96 -42.31
C LEU A 12 26.47 2.79 -41.29
N ALA A 13 25.46 2.74 -40.43
CA ALA A 13 25.31 1.69 -39.42
C ALA A 13 24.06 0.80 -39.55
N VAL A 14 23.37 0.80 -40.71
CA VAL A 14 22.09 0.03 -40.88
C VAL A 14 22.14 -1.06 -41.97
N LEU A 15 23.26 -1.32 -42.65
CA LEU A 15 23.24 -2.23 -43.82
C LEU A 15 24.36 -3.29 -43.90
N ALA A 16 24.61 -4.06 -42.83
CA ALA A 16 25.45 -5.26 -42.95
C ALA A 16 25.16 -6.33 -41.88
N ALA A 17 24.03 -7.06 -42.02
CA ALA A 17 23.88 -8.41 -41.44
C ALA A 17 22.75 -9.19 -42.15
N ARG A 18 22.99 -9.62 -43.40
CA ARG A 18 22.19 -10.68 -44.05
C ARG A 18 23.14 -11.80 -44.47
N GLY A 19 23.15 -12.88 -43.71
CA GLY A 19 23.79 -14.16 -44.08
C GLY A 19 22.83 -15.11 -44.82
N PRO A 20 23.35 -16.14 -45.52
CA PRO A 20 22.60 -16.93 -46.49
C PRO A 20 21.66 -17.99 -45.88
N ARG A 21 20.55 -18.26 -46.59
CA ARG A 21 19.53 -19.28 -46.32
C ARG A 21 20.05 -20.71 -46.57
N ALA A 22 19.78 -21.63 -45.65
CA ALA A 22 19.89 -23.09 -45.82
C ALA A 22 18.50 -23.77 -45.66
N PRO A 23 18.27 -24.97 -46.22
CA PRO A 23 16.93 -25.50 -46.55
C PRO A 23 16.19 -26.14 -45.36
N ARG A 24 14.85 -26.12 -45.44
CA ARG A 24 13.90 -26.63 -44.45
C ARG A 24 13.77 -28.16 -44.48
N PRO A 25 13.68 -28.88 -43.34
CA PRO A 25 13.16 -30.24 -43.29
C PRO A 25 11.62 -30.27 -43.11
N PRO A 26 10.95 -31.40 -43.40
CA PRO A 26 9.54 -31.45 -43.74
C PRO A 26 8.60 -31.34 -42.53
N CYS A 27 7.40 -30.86 -42.82
CA CYS A 27 6.26 -30.70 -41.92
C CYS A 27 5.99 -31.96 -41.09
N LEU A 28 6.27 -31.89 -39.79
CA LEU A 28 5.59 -32.70 -38.79
C LEU A 28 4.30 -31.97 -38.42
N ARG A 29 3.17 -32.65 -38.63
CA ARG A 29 1.82 -32.22 -38.23
C ARG A 29 1.85 -31.71 -36.78
N PRO A 30 1.10 -30.65 -36.43
CA PRO A 30 0.88 -30.31 -35.03
C PRO A 30 0.16 -31.50 -34.39
N ARG A 31 0.91 -32.29 -33.61
CA ARG A 31 0.34 -33.21 -32.63
C ARG A 31 -0.39 -32.31 -31.64
N GLU A 32 -1.68 -32.59 -31.41
CA GLU A 32 -2.58 -31.81 -30.57
C GLU A 32 -1.85 -31.23 -29.36
N ARG A 33 -1.67 -29.91 -29.38
CA ARG A 33 -1.30 -29.15 -28.19
C ARG A 33 -2.54 -29.21 -27.31
N GLU A 34 -2.55 -30.18 -26.41
CA GLU A 34 -3.49 -30.27 -25.31
C GLU A 34 -3.62 -28.88 -24.69
N ARG A 35 -4.83 -28.34 -24.83
CA ARG A 35 -5.22 -26.97 -24.54
C ARG A 35 -5.55 -26.87 -23.05
N ASP A 36 -4.63 -27.29 -22.20
CA ASP A 36 -4.73 -27.01 -20.77
C ASP A 36 -4.07 -25.65 -20.53
N SER A 37 -4.86 -24.60 -20.74
CA SER A 37 -4.50 -23.23 -20.38
C SER A 37 -4.29 -23.15 -18.87
N GLY A 38 -3.07 -23.47 -18.43
CA GLY A 38 -2.67 -23.45 -17.05
C GLY A 38 -2.60 -22.04 -16.50
N GLY A 39 -3.74 -21.51 -16.07
CA GLY A 39 -3.82 -20.19 -15.44
C GLY A 39 -3.07 -20.13 -14.11
N VAL A 40 -2.63 -18.93 -13.75
CA VAL A 40 -2.01 -18.59 -12.45
C VAL A 40 -3.11 -18.18 -11.48
N ASN A 41 -3.24 -18.84 -10.33
CA ASN A 41 -4.20 -18.48 -9.28
C ASN A 41 -3.64 -17.34 -8.44
N ILE A 42 -4.34 -16.21 -8.40
CA ILE A 42 -3.94 -15.00 -7.68
C ILE A 42 -5.09 -14.56 -6.79
N ALA A 43 -4.84 -14.38 -5.50
CA ALA A 43 -5.79 -13.76 -4.59
C ALA A 43 -5.65 -12.24 -4.64
N VAL A 44 -6.77 -11.50 -4.61
CA VAL A 44 -6.79 -10.04 -4.47
C VAL A 44 -7.48 -9.70 -3.16
N VAL A 45 -6.73 -9.12 -2.23
CA VAL A 45 -7.25 -8.58 -0.98
C VAL A 45 -7.51 -7.09 -1.19
N HIS A 46 -8.78 -6.68 -1.10
CA HIS A 46 -9.17 -5.27 -1.21
C HIS A 46 -9.76 -4.77 0.10
N SER A 47 -9.16 -3.70 0.64
CA SER A 47 -9.60 -2.96 1.83
C SER A 47 -10.13 -1.59 1.40
N GLY A 48 -11.46 -1.44 1.29
CA GLY A 48 -12.12 -0.22 0.81
C GLY A 48 -13.63 -0.37 0.56
N SER A 49 -14.35 0.75 0.45
CA SER A 49 -15.82 0.78 0.35
C SER A 49 -16.36 0.65 -1.09
N SER A 50 -15.55 0.34 -2.11
CA SER A 50 -16.05 0.37 -3.49
C SER A 50 -15.27 -0.49 -4.50
N LEU A 51 -16.07 -1.20 -5.32
CA LEU A 51 -15.77 -1.86 -6.59
C LEU A 51 -15.51 -3.39 -6.59
N LEU A 52 -16.49 -4.16 -6.11
CA LEU A 52 -16.81 -5.41 -6.81
C LEU A 52 -17.30 -5.10 -8.24
N PRO A 53 -17.16 -6.02 -9.22
CA PRO A 53 -17.67 -5.80 -10.57
C PRO A 53 -19.19 -5.55 -10.51
N GLU A 54 -19.65 -4.41 -11.03
CA GLU A 54 -21.04 -4.26 -11.41
C GLU A 54 -21.30 -5.32 -12.48
N THR A 55 -22.12 -6.31 -12.16
CA THR A 55 -22.70 -7.20 -13.15
C THR A 55 -23.31 -6.34 -14.24
N ALA A 56 -22.88 -6.54 -15.49
CA ALA A 56 -23.41 -5.86 -16.65
C ALA A 56 -24.94 -5.99 -16.68
N VAL A 57 -25.64 -4.93 -16.27
CA VAL A 57 -27.07 -4.80 -16.53
C VAL A 57 -27.19 -4.55 -18.02
N VAL A 58 -27.70 -5.55 -18.72
CA VAL A 58 -28.13 -5.45 -20.12
C VAL A 58 -29.21 -4.36 -20.17
N GLY A 59 -28.80 -3.15 -20.57
CA GLY A 59 -29.68 -2.04 -20.84
C GLY A 59 -30.51 -2.33 -22.09
N GLY A 60 -31.79 -2.64 -21.89
CA GLY A 60 -32.82 -2.55 -22.93
C GLY A 60 -33.17 -1.09 -23.17
N ALA A 61 -32.85 -0.62 -24.38
CA ALA A 61 -33.15 0.72 -24.85
C ALA A 61 -34.66 1.00 -24.91
N GLY A 62 -35.06 2.20 -24.45
CA GLY A 62 -36.41 2.73 -24.57
C GLY A 62 -36.37 4.25 -24.70
N VAL A 63 -36.51 4.71 -25.94
CA VAL A 63 -36.42 6.09 -26.46
C VAL A 63 -37.45 7.05 -25.87
N GLY A 64 -37.04 8.30 -25.59
CA GLY A 64 -37.94 9.44 -25.37
C GLY A 64 -37.20 10.78 -25.20
N LYS A 65 -37.27 11.64 -26.23
CA LYS A 65 -36.65 12.99 -26.31
C LYS A 65 -37.18 14.01 -25.27
N PRO A 66 -36.43 15.09 -24.98
CA PRO A 66 -36.79 16.09 -23.97
C PRO A 66 -37.73 17.17 -24.52
N GLY A 67 -38.75 17.52 -23.74
CA GLY A 67 -39.64 18.65 -23.97
C GLY A 67 -39.37 19.79 -22.99
N GLN A 68 -39.02 20.93 -23.55
CA GLN A 68 -38.78 22.23 -22.93
C GLN A 68 -40.10 22.83 -22.42
N GLY A 69 -40.11 23.46 -21.24
CA GLY A 69 -41.31 24.12 -20.70
C GLY A 69 -41.01 25.11 -19.57
N LEU A 70 -40.96 26.39 -19.95
CA LEU A 70 -40.87 27.58 -19.08
C LEU A 70 -42.15 27.76 -18.24
N GLY A 71 -42.02 28.35 -17.05
CA GLY A 71 -43.18 28.84 -16.29
C GLY A 71 -42.83 29.54 -14.97
N ASN A 72 -42.78 30.87 -15.00
CA ASN A 72 -42.70 31.79 -13.86
C ASN A 72 -43.94 31.72 -12.94
N GLY A 73 -43.80 32.08 -11.65
CA GLY A 73 -44.91 32.65 -10.87
C GLY A 73 -44.88 32.39 -9.34
N PRO A 74 -44.86 33.43 -8.47
CA PRO A 74 -44.65 33.31 -7.02
C PRO A 74 -45.91 33.46 -6.15
N GLY A 75 -45.78 33.15 -4.86
CA GLY A 75 -46.74 33.44 -3.77
C GLY A 75 -46.81 32.27 -2.78
N GLY A 76 -46.86 32.40 -1.47
CA GLY A 76 -46.97 33.54 -0.55
C GLY A 76 -47.57 33.00 0.76
N GLY A 77 -47.09 33.46 1.91
CA GLY A 77 -47.89 33.62 3.13
C GLY A 77 -47.94 32.48 4.19
N GLY A 78 -47.72 32.90 5.45
CA GLY A 78 -48.21 32.28 6.69
C GLY A 78 -47.20 31.36 7.39
N GLY A 79 -46.83 31.50 8.67
CA GLY A 79 -47.42 32.22 9.80
C GLY A 79 -47.72 31.24 10.95
N GLY A 80 -47.10 31.46 12.12
CA GLY A 80 -47.36 30.74 13.40
C GLY A 80 -46.30 29.68 13.74
N GLY A 81 -45.71 29.58 14.93
CA GLY A 81 -45.98 30.21 16.22
C GLY A 81 -46.07 29.14 17.33
N GLY A 82 -45.13 29.16 18.27
CA GLY A 82 -45.41 28.89 19.70
C GLY A 82 -45.11 27.50 20.31
N GLY A 83 -44.41 27.54 21.46
CA GLY A 83 -44.48 26.60 22.60
C GLY A 83 -43.38 25.52 22.64
N GLY A 84 -42.56 25.32 23.68
CA GLY A 84 -42.58 25.78 25.06
C GLY A 84 -42.87 24.64 26.05
N GLY A 85 -41.88 24.30 26.90
CA GLY A 85 -41.99 23.40 28.09
C GLY A 85 -41.11 22.14 27.99
N GLY A 86 -40.35 21.68 29.00
CA GLY A 86 -40.19 22.06 30.40
C GLY A 86 -40.14 20.81 31.31
N GLY A 87 -39.06 20.65 32.10
CA GLY A 87 -38.94 19.76 33.29
C GLY A 87 -38.63 18.27 33.01
N GLY A 88 -37.89 17.49 33.83
CA GLY A 88 -37.25 17.67 35.14
C GLY A 88 -37.11 16.32 35.87
N GLY A 89 -36.06 16.16 36.72
CA GLY A 89 -35.87 15.09 37.74
C GLY A 89 -35.23 13.77 37.24
N GLY A 90 -34.14 13.22 37.79
CA GLY A 90 -33.84 12.80 39.19
C GLY A 90 -33.98 11.25 39.26
N GLY A 91 -33.18 10.39 39.89
CA GLY A 91 -31.98 10.38 40.74
C GLY A 91 -31.70 8.92 41.21
N GLY A 92 -30.56 8.66 41.89
CA GLY A 92 -30.23 7.45 42.70
C GLY A 92 -29.71 6.23 41.91
N GLY A 93 -28.54 5.62 42.19
CA GLY A 93 -27.99 5.06 43.45
C GLY A 93 -28.30 3.55 43.51
N GLY A 94 -27.46 2.56 43.80
CA GLY A 94 -26.05 2.41 44.20
C GLY A 94 -25.77 0.90 44.48
N GLY A 95 -24.51 0.56 44.81
CA GLY A 95 -24.08 -0.73 45.41
C GLY A 95 -23.88 -1.88 44.42
N GLY A 96 -22.78 -2.64 44.38
CA GLY A 96 -21.78 -2.97 45.39
C GLY A 96 -21.81 -4.50 45.64
N GLY A 97 -20.73 -5.23 45.35
CA GLY A 97 -20.67 -6.67 45.66
C GLY A 97 -19.59 -7.46 44.94
N LYS A 98 -18.51 -7.75 45.67
CA LYS A 98 -17.28 -8.44 45.28
C LYS A 98 -17.45 -9.97 45.44
N GLY A 99 -16.77 -10.80 44.64
CA GLY A 99 -16.72 -12.25 44.87
C GLY A 99 -15.78 -12.99 43.91
N VAL A 100 -14.51 -13.07 44.28
CA VAL A 100 -13.47 -13.91 43.68
C VAL A 100 -13.54 -15.31 44.30
N THR A 101 -13.50 -16.37 43.48
CA THR A 101 -12.93 -17.67 43.87
C THR A 101 -12.31 -18.35 42.65
N ASP A 102 -10.98 -18.48 42.68
CA ASP A 102 -10.20 -19.39 41.84
C ASP A 102 -10.45 -20.84 42.27
N THR A 103 -10.63 -21.74 41.31
CA THR A 103 -10.23 -23.15 41.43
C THR A 103 -9.98 -23.71 40.04
N ALA A 104 -8.72 -24.03 39.77
CA ALA A 104 -8.29 -24.85 38.65
C ALA A 104 -8.54 -26.34 38.96
N LEU A 105 -9.04 -27.10 37.99
CA LEU A 105 -8.66 -28.50 37.81
C LEU A 105 -8.80 -28.91 36.34
N LEU A 106 -7.72 -29.50 35.83
CA LEU A 106 -7.62 -30.18 34.54
C LEU A 106 -8.54 -31.40 34.51
N GLU A 107 -9.35 -31.56 33.47
CA GLU A 107 -9.74 -32.87 32.94
C GLU A 107 -10.45 -32.74 31.57
N GLY A 108 -10.13 -33.64 30.63
CA GLY A 108 -11.10 -34.05 29.60
C GLY A 108 -10.88 -33.53 28.18
N VAL A 109 -9.92 -34.14 27.47
CA VAL A 109 -9.90 -34.21 26.01
C VAL A 109 -11.16 -34.95 25.54
N ALA A 110 -12.10 -34.27 24.87
CA ALA A 110 -12.98 -34.77 23.79
C ALA A 110 -14.28 -33.94 23.69
N ALA A 111 -14.29 -32.91 22.85
CA ALA A 111 -15.52 -32.41 22.24
C ALA A 111 -15.17 -31.63 20.96
N MET A 112 -14.87 -32.37 19.89
CA MET A 112 -15.09 -31.84 18.54
C MET A 112 -16.59 -31.80 18.25
N ALA A 113 -16.97 -30.86 17.37
CA ALA A 113 -18.24 -30.77 16.66
C ALA A 113 -19.41 -30.04 17.37
N SER A 114 -19.29 -28.71 17.47
CA SER A 114 -20.37 -27.79 17.06
C SER A 114 -19.92 -26.35 17.24
N PHE A 115 -19.35 -25.76 16.20
CA PHE A 115 -19.48 -24.33 16.00
C PHE A 115 -20.32 -24.13 14.75
N SER A 116 -21.51 -23.59 14.98
CA SER A 116 -22.48 -23.21 13.95
C SER A 116 -21.79 -22.39 12.87
N SER A 117 -22.07 -22.78 11.63
CA SER A 117 -21.76 -22.05 10.42
C SER A 117 -22.39 -20.65 10.47
N THR A 118 -21.71 -19.67 11.05
CA THR A 118 -21.98 -18.28 10.73
C THR A 118 -21.47 -18.05 9.32
N SER A 119 -22.38 -17.92 8.37
CA SER A 119 -22.10 -17.54 7.00
C SER A 119 -21.40 -16.19 6.99
N PHE A 120 -20.07 -16.18 6.95
CA PHE A 120 -19.31 -15.01 6.54
C PHE A 120 -19.55 -14.85 5.05
N SER A 121 -20.44 -13.93 4.67
CA SER A 121 -20.70 -13.62 3.27
C SER A 121 -19.56 -12.77 2.72
N SER A 122 -18.37 -13.34 2.55
CA SER A 122 -17.36 -12.81 1.64
C SER A 122 -17.69 -13.31 0.24
N VAL A 123 -17.96 -12.39 -0.69
CA VAL A 123 -18.22 -12.78 -2.08
C VAL A 123 -16.88 -13.15 -2.72
N LEU A 124 -16.59 -14.45 -2.78
CA LEU A 124 -15.50 -15.01 -3.60
C LEU A 124 -15.93 -14.92 -5.07
N VAL A 125 -15.70 -13.77 -5.70
CA VAL A 125 -15.82 -13.67 -7.17
C VAL A 125 -14.52 -14.18 -7.78
N GLY A 126 -14.61 -15.28 -8.51
CA GLY A 126 -13.53 -15.74 -9.39
C GLY A 126 -13.68 -15.09 -10.76
N GLU A 127 -12.66 -14.36 -11.22
CA GLU A 127 -12.62 -13.79 -12.58
C GLU A 127 -11.38 -14.29 -13.32
N ILE A 128 -11.53 -14.61 -14.61
CA ILE A 128 -10.39 -14.94 -15.47
C ILE A 128 -9.90 -13.66 -16.14
N VAL A 129 -8.67 -13.25 -15.81
CA VAL A 129 -8.03 -12.06 -16.36
C VAL A 129 -6.95 -12.48 -17.36
N MET A 130 -7.02 -11.94 -18.57
CA MET A 130 -5.97 -12.11 -19.58
C MET A 130 -4.90 -11.03 -19.42
N THR A 131 -3.70 -11.42 -19.03
CA THR A 131 -2.53 -10.53 -18.99
C THR A 131 -1.68 -10.68 -20.24
N PRO A 132 -0.77 -9.75 -20.55
CA PRO A 132 0.18 -9.91 -21.65
C PRO A 132 1.07 -11.16 -21.53
N SER A 133 1.23 -11.70 -20.31
CA SER A 133 2.12 -12.83 -20.02
C SER A 133 1.40 -14.18 -19.99
N GLY A 134 0.09 -14.18 -19.78
CA GLY A 134 -0.69 -15.40 -19.60
C GLY A 134 -2.05 -15.16 -18.94
N GLN A 135 -2.79 -16.24 -18.76
CA GLN A 135 -4.09 -16.24 -18.08
C GLN A 135 -3.91 -16.27 -16.56
N ALA A 136 -4.67 -15.46 -15.84
CA ALA A 136 -4.73 -15.47 -14.38
C ALA A 136 -6.16 -15.74 -13.91
N ASN A 137 -6.32 -16.63 -12.92
CA ASN A 137 -7.56 -16.83 -12.20
C ASN A 137 -7.49 -15.96 -10.94
N VAL A 138 -8.27 -14.89 -10.91
CA VAL A 138 -8.27 -13.89 -9.85
C VAL A 138 -9.39 -14.20 -8.86
N ILE A 139 -9.05 -14.34 -7.59
CA ILE A 139 -9.98 -14.62 -6.50
C ILE A 139 -10.05 -13.38 -5.60
N TYR A 140 -11.18 -12.69 -5.62
CA TYR A 140 -11.35 -11.48 -4.81
C TYR A 140 -11.77 -11.82 -3.38
N LEU A 141 -11.07 -11.22 -2.42
CA LEU A 141 -11.35 -11.24 -0.99
C LEU A 141 -11.72 -9.83 -0.56
N ALA A 142 -13.01 -9.61 -0.32
CA ALA A 142 -13.50 -8.34 0.20
C ALA A 142 -13.27 -8.29 1.72
N VAL A 143 -12.46 -7.32 2.17
CA VAL A 143 -12.10 -7.12 3.59
C VAL A 143 -12.96 -5.98 4.13
N ASN A 144 -14.21 -6.27 4.44
CA ASN A 144 -15.12 -5.28 5.02
C ASN A 144 -14.89 -5.23 6.55
N GLU A 145 -14.03 -4.32 7.00
CA GLU A 145 -13.72 -4.07 8.42
C GLU A 145 -13.15 -5.26 9.23
N SER A 146 -12.57 -6.25 8.57
CA SER A 146 -11.96 -7.38 9.29
C SER A 146 -10.72 -6.97 10.09
N SER A 147 -10.63 -7.45 11.33
CA SER A 147 -9.41 -7.42 12.13
C SER A 147 -8.31 -8.23 11.42
N PRO A 148 -7.02 -7.91 11.59
CA PRO A 148 -5.92 -8.67 10.97
C PRO A 148 -6.06 -10.19 11.21
N GLY A 149 -6.47 -10.60 12.41
CA GLY A 149 -6.68 -12.02 12.74
C GLY A 149 -7.76 -12.70 11.89
N SER A 150 -8.87 -12.03 11.60
CA SER A 150 -9.92 -12.61 10.76
C SER A 150 -9.49 -12.76 9.29
N LEU A 151 -8.75 -11.79 8.74
CA LEU A 151 -8.18 -11.89 7.39
C LEU A 151 -7.13 -13.00 7.31
N LEU A 152 -6.29 -13.14 8.35
CA LEU A 152 -5.30 -14.21 8.42
C LEU A 152 -5.96 -15.60 8.32
N LEU A 153 -7.03 -15.84 9.09
CA LEU A 153 -7.76 -17.11 9.05
C LEU A 153 -8.35 -17.38 7.66
N GLN A 154 -8.97 -16.38 7.04
CA GLN A 154 -9.52 -16.49 5.69
C GLN A 154 -8.44 -16.80 4.64
N LEU A 155 -7.29 -16.13 4.73
CA LEU A 155 -6.16 -16.40 3.83
C LEU A 155 -5.61 -17.81 4.03
N CYS A 156 -5.53 -18.27 5.27
CA CYS A 156 -5.05 -19.61 5.57
C CYS A 156 -6.00 -20.71 5.09
N GLU A 157 -7.31 -20.51 5.16
CA GLU A 157 -8.31 -21.40 4.56
C GLU A 157 -8.20 -21.40 3.03
N LEU A 158 -8.04 -20.23 2.41
CA LEU A 158 -7.85 -20.13 0.96
C LEU A 158 -6.57 -20.84 0.50
N LEU A 159 -5.45 -20.67 1.20
CA LEU A 159 -4.19 -21.34 0.91
C LEU A 159 -4.25 -22.86 1.08
N ALA A 160 -5.09 -23.36 2.00
CA ALA A 160 -5.27 -24.79 2.20
C ALA A 160 -6.09 -25.44 1.07
N THR A 161 -7.05 -24.71 0.51
CA THR A 161 -7.98 -25.23 -0.52
C THR A 161 -7.52 -24.96 -1.94
N THR A 162 -6.76 -23.87 -2.14
CA THR A 162 -6.38 -23.37 -3.46
C THR A 162 -4.88 -23.08 -3.51
N PRO A 163 -4.12 -23.70 -4.44
CA PRO A 163 -2.71 -23.39 -4.61
C PRO A 163 -2.55 -22.01 -5.23
N LEU A 164 -2.32 -20.99 -4.40
CA LEU A 164 -2.06 -19.63 -4.84
C LEU A 164 -0.61 -19.46 -5.31
N GLN A 165 -0.40 -18.71 -6.38
CA GLN A 165 0.93 -18.31 -6.88
C GLN A 165 1.31 -16.90 -6.43
N GLY A 166 0.36 -16.14 -5.92
CA GLY A 166 0.61 -14.82 -5.36
C GLY A 166 -0.65 -14.16 -4.85
N LEU A 167 -0.44 -13.06 -4.14
CA LEU A 167 -1.48 -12.24 -3.56
C LEU A 167 -1.25 -10.78 -3.96
N VAL A 168 -2.31 -10.11 -4.39
CA VAL A 168 -2.30 -8.66 -4.60
C VAL A 168 -3.04 -8.04 -3.44
N PHE A 169 -2.42 -7.07 -2.79
CA PHE A 169 -3.05 -6.31 -1.71
C PHE A 169 -3.32 -4.90 -2.19
N GLU A 170 -4.59 -4.49 -2.17
CA GLU A 170 -4.98 -3.13 -2.49
C GLU A 170 -5.73 -2.50 -1.32
N GLU A 171 -5.23 -1.36 -0.88
CA GLU A 171 -5.86 -0.56 0.14
C GLU A 171 -5.80 0.90 -0.30
N GLU A 172 -6.97 1.48 -0.56
CA GLU A 172 -7.10 2.80 -1.17
C GLU A 172 -6.68 3.91 -0.20
N ARG A 173 -7.09 3.80 1.06
CA ARG A 173 -6.76 4.75 2.13
C ARG A 173 -6.11 4.02 3.30
N PRO A 174 -5.18 4.66 4.02
CA PRO A 174 -4.68 4.12 5.28
C PRO A 174 -5.85 3.80 6.21
N PRO A 175 -5.73 2.75 7.04
CA PRO A 175 -6.76 2.42 8.01
C PRO A 175 -6.95 3.59 8.98
N PRO A 176 -8.18 3.78 9.51
CA PRO A 176 -8.39 4.72 10.60
C PRO A 176 -7.53 4.34 11.82
N PRO A 177 -7.20 5.29 12.70
CA PRO A 177 -6.25 5.06 13.81
C PRO A 177 -6.69 3.97 14.81
N ASN A 178 -7.96 3.58 14.81
CA ASN A 178 -8.49 2.48 15.62
C ASN A 178 -8.34 1.09 14.96
N ARG A 179 -7.74 1.01 13.76
CA ARG A 179 -7.57 -0.23 13.00
C ARG A 179 -6.10 -0.42 12.64
N ALA A 180 -5.57 -1.60 12.97
CA ALA A 180 -4.19 -1.94 12.67
C ALA A 180 -3.94 -2.07 11.15
N PRO A 181 -2.77 -1.65 10.66
CA PRO A 181 -2.39 -1.81 9.26
C PRO A 181 -2.25 -3.29 8.87
N LEU A 182 -2.74 -3.64 7.67
CA LEU A 182 -2.71 -5.02 7.18
C LEU A 182 -1.37 -5.39 6.53
N ALA A 183 -0.61 -4.42 6.04
CA ALA A 183 0.66 -4.64 5.36
C ALA A 183 1.67 -5.48 6.19
N PRO A 184 1.93 -5.19 7.48
CA PRO A 184 2.83 -6.02 8.29
C PRO A 184 2.35 -7.48 8.45
N MET A 185 1.04 -7.69 8.60
CA MET A 185 0.47 -9.03 8.70
C MET A 185 0.61 -9.79 7.38
N LEU A 186 0.39 -9.14 6.23
CA LEU A 186 0.57 -9.76 4.92
C LEU A 186 2.04 -10.06 4.60
N GLU A 187 2.96 -9.20 5.04
CA GLU A 187 4.39 -9.45 4.98
C GLU A 187 4.77 -10.70 5.78
N PHE A 188 4.25 -10.84 7.00
CA PHE A 188 4.43 -12.05 7.82
C PHE A 188 3.89 -13.29 7.11
N VAL A 189 2.68 -13.23 6.56
CA VAL A 189 2.12 -14.36 5.77
C VAL A 189 3.04 -14.70 4.61
N SER A 190 3.58 -13.71 3.89
CA SER A 190 4.54 -13.93 2.81
C SER A 190 5.80 -14.65 3.29
N ALA A 191 6.37 -14.22 4.43
CA ALA A 191 7.56 -14.84 5.01
C ALA A 191 7.33 -16.30 5.44
N GLN A 192 6.16 -16.59 6.03
CA GLN A 192 5.86 -17.94 6.55
C GLN A 192 5.43 -18.92 5.44
N THR A 193 4.73 -18.45 4.42
CA THR A 193 4.16 -19.31 3.37
C THR A 193 5.01 -19.33 2.11
N GLY A 194 5.85 -18.30 1.89
CA GLY A 194 6.53 -18.07 0.62
C GLY A 194 5.61 -17.56 -0.49
N VAL A 195 4.34 -17.23 -0.20
CA VAL A 195 3.44 -16.58 -1.17
C VAL A 195 3.97 -15.17 -1.46
N PRO A 196 4.28 -14.83 -2.72
CA PRO A 196 4.61 -13.46 -3.10
C PRO A 196 3.41 -12.53 -2.92
N VAL A 197 3.61 -11.42 -2.21
CA VAL A 197 2.60 -10.39 -2.01
C VAL A 197 3.00 -9.15 -2.80
N VAL A 198 2.11 -8.65 -3.66
CA VAL A 198 2.29 -7.38 -4.36
C VAL A 198 1.29 -6.38 -3.79
N ALA A 199 1.77 -5.49 -2.95
CA ALA A 199 0.99 -4.40 -2.42
C ALA A 199 0.91 -3.26 -3.44
N VAL A 200 -0.30 -2.94 -3.84
CA VAL A 200 -0.64 -1.91 -4.82
C VAL A 200 -1.55 -0.87 -4.16
N GLY A 201 -1.30 0.42 -4.36
CA GLY A 201 -2.12 1.48 -3.73
C GLY A 201 -1.56 2.02 -2.41
N GLY A 202 -2.44 2.61 -1.59
CA GLY A 202 -2.06 3.36 -0.38
C GLY A 202 -1.45 2.50 0.72
N GLY A 203 -1.99 1.30 0.95
CA GLY A 203 -1.43 0.35 1.92
C GLY A 203 -0.05 -0.21 1.54
N ALA A 204 0.37 -0.08 0.28
CA ALA A 204 1.71 -0.47 -0.15
C ALA A 204 2.82 0.35 0.54
N SER A 205 2.49 1.55 1.00
CA SER A 205 3.39 2.44 1.72
C SER A 205 3.56 2.11 3.20
N LEU A 206 2.81 1.13 3.72
CA LEU A 206 2.81 0.75 5.15
C LEU A 206 3.62 -0.52 5.44
N GLY A 207 4.26 -1.11 4.43
CA GLY A 207 5.16 -2.24 4.65
C GLY A 207 6.46 -1.80 5.32
N ARG A 208 7.12 -2.73 6.01
CA ARG A 208 8.33 -2.44 6.77
C ARG A 208 9.54 -2.31 5.86
N GLU A 209 10.47 -1.44 6.26
CA GLU A 209 11.83 -1.38 5.71
C GLU A 209 12.81 -1.44 6.90
N PRO A 210 13.66 -2.48 7.04
CA PRO A 210 13.85 -3.66 6.18
C PRO A 210 12.79 -4.75 6.36
N GLN A 211 12.53 -5.56 5.33
CA GLN A 211 11.54 -6.65 5.36
C GLN A 211 12.00 -7.89 6.12
N GLU A 212 11.07 -8.76 6.54
CA GLU A 212 11.36 -10.04 7.20
C GLU A 212 12.11 -11.00 6.28
N SER A 213 13.10 -11.72 6.83
CA SER A 213 13.87 -12.70 6.07
C SER A 213 12.98 -13.80 5.50
N GLY A 214 13.01 -13.97 4.18
CA GLY A 214 12.18 -14.94 3.46
C GLY A 214 10.86 -14.37 2.94
N SER A 215 10.49 -13.15 3.34
CA SER A 215 9.35 -12.43 2.76
C SER A 215 9.60 -12.10 1.29
N ILE A 216 8.54 -12.18 0.48
CA ILE A 216 8.52 -11.75 -0.92
C ILE A 216 7.42 -10.69 -1.03
N TYR A 217 7.64 -9.55 -0.37
CA TYR A 217 6.69 -8.45 -0.31
C TYR A 217 7.13 -7.32 -1.24
N LEU A 218 6.40 -7.10 -2.33
CA LEU A 218 6.69 -6.07 -3.32
C LEU A 218 5.73 -4.90 -3.15
N GLN A 219 6.26 -3.67 -3.10
CA GLN A 219 5.47 -2.46 -2.86
C GLN A 219 5.49 -1.56 -4.10
N PHE A 220 4.32 -1.17 -4.62
CA PHE A 220 4.23 -0.12 -5.64
C PHE A 220 4.34 1.28 -5.02
N THR A 221 5.48 1.51 -4.36
CA THR A 221 5.82 2.77 -3.69
C THR A 221 7.16 3.32 -4.20
N CYS A 222 7.56 4.48 -3.68
CA CYS A 222 8.86 5.08 -3.94
C CYS A 222 9.77 4.82 -2.73
N SER A 223 10.98 4.30 -2.95
CA SER A 223 11.95 4.08 -1.87
C SER A 223 12.36 5.40 -1.23
N THR A 224 12.75 5.36 0.04
CA THR A 224 13.21 6.56 0.77
C THR A 224 14.38 7.25 0.05
N SER A 225 15.33 6.48 -0.52
CA SER A 225 16.44 7.01 -1.32
C SER A 225 15.96 7.80 -2.54
N LEU A 226 15.07 7.22 -3.35
CA LEU A 226 14.57 7.88 -4.56
C LEU A 226 13.73 9.12 -4.23
N GLN A 227 12.99 9.09 -3.11
CA GLN A 227 12.29 10.28 -2.62
C GLN A 227 13.29 11.39 -2.27
N LEU A 228 14.37 11.05 -1.55
CA LEU A 228 15.40 12.03 -1.20
C LEU A 228 16.08 12.60 -2.46
N GLU A 229 16.43 11.79 -3.45
CA GLU A 229 17.01 12.26 -4.72
C GLU A 229 16.14 13.35 -5.34
N VAL A 230 14.83 13.09 -5.49
CA VAL A 230 13.89 14.07 -6.05
C VAL A 230 13.73 15.31 -5.15
N ILE A 231 13.76 15.15 -3.83
CA ILE A 231 13.69 16.29 -2.90
C ILE A 231 14.92 17.18 -3.06
N PHE A 232 16.12 16.61 -3.07
CA PHE A 232 17.36 17.37 -3.18
C PHE A 232 17.48 18.10 -4.53
N GLU A 233 17.00 17.50 -5.63
CA GLU A 233 16.86 18.20 -6.92
C GLU A 233 15.91 19.42 -6.82
N VAL A 234 14.79 19.28 -6.12
CA VAL A 234 13.88 20.43 -5.87
C VAL A 234 14.54 21.47 -4.97
N LEU A 235 15.25 21.07 -3.92
CA LEU A 235 15.96 22.00 -3.05
C LEU A 235 17.04 22.77 -3.81
N GLU A 236 17.74 22.11 -4.74
CA GLU A 236 18.77 22.71 -5.59
C GLU A 236 18.15 23.71 -6.56
N GLU A 237 17.10 23.33 -7.28
CA GLU A 237 16.42 24.20 -8.27
C GLU A 237 15.87 25.50 -7.65
N TYR A 238 15.52 25.48 -6.36
CA TYR A 238 15.00 26.64 -5.63
C TYR A 238 16.03 27.32 -4.69
N ASP A 239 17.31 26.95 -4.77
CA ASP A 239 18.40 27.46 -3.92
C ASP A 239 18.12 27.30 -2.40
N TRP A 240 17.35 26.29 -2.01
CA TRP A 240 17.05 25.96 -0.62
C TRP A 240 18.14 25.09 0.00
N THR A 241 19.36 25.62 0.07
CA THR A 241 20.56 24.88 0.49
C THR A 241 20.68 24.67 2.00
N SER A 242 19.84 25.31 2.81
CA SER A 242 19.88 25.27 4.28
C SER A 242 18.60 24.65 4.86
N PHE A 243 18.74 23.53 5.56
CA PHE A 243 17.60 22.76 6.06
C PHE A 243 17.88 22.10 7.42
N SER A 244 16.82 21.61 8.07
CA SER A 244 16.95 20.71 9.22
C SER A 244 16.27 19.38 8.98
N VAL A 245 16.71 18.36 9.71
CA VAL A 245 16.13 17.03 9.67
C VAL A 245 15.34 16.79 10.95
N VAL A 246 14.09 16.38 10.81
CA VAL A 246 13.21 16.00 11.91
C VAL A 246 12.84 14.54 11.70
N THR A 247 13.07 13.70 12.72
CA THR A 247 12.75 12.28 12.63
C THR A 247 12.24 11.75 13.95
N THR A 248 11.61 10.59 13.90
CA THR A 248 11.25 9.78 15.08
C THR A 248 12.13 8.54 15.13
N ARG A 249 11.87 7.62 16.07
CA ARG A 249 12.49 6.30 16.08
C ARG A 249 11.72 5.26 15.25
N HIS A 250 11.02 5.72 14.22
CA HIS A 250 10.38 4.83 13.26
C HIS A 250 11.41 3.91 12.59
N HIS A 251 11.01 2.69 12.23
CA HIS A 251 11.88 1.74 11.54
C HIS A 251 12.50 2.38 10.29
N GLY A 252 13.80 2.17 10.06
CA GLY A 252 14.53 2.75 8.94
C GLY A 252 15.05 4.18 9.15
N TYR A 253 14.84 4.80 10.33
CA TYR A 253 15.31 6.18 10.56
C TYR A 253 16.83 6.35 10.48
N GLU A 254 17.61 5.35 10.88
CA GLU A 254 19.09 5.40 10.81
C GLU A 254 19.57 5.38 9.36
N ASP A 255 18.97 4.52 8.53
CA ASP A 255 19.24 4.49 7.09
C ASP A 255 18.85 5.81 6.43
N PHE A 256 17.71 6.39 6.81
CA PHE A 256 17.31 7.72 6.35
C PHE A 256 18.34 8.81 6.70
N LEU A 257 18.84 8.84 7.94
CA LEU A 257 19.87 9.80 8.34
C LEU A 257 21.17 9.58 7.57
N ALA A 258 21.56 8.32 7.34
CA ALA A 258 22.75 7.98 6.56
C ALA A 258 22.60 8.38 5.08
N MET A 259 21.42 8.19 4.48
CA MET A 259 21.14 8.63 3.11
C MET A 259 21.22 10.15 2.98
N VAL A 260 20.64 10.90 3.92
CA VAL A 260 20.75 12.37 3.93
C VAL A 260 22.21 12.81 4.06
N GLU A 261 22.98 12.18 4.96
CA GLU A 261 24.41 12.46 5.09
C GLU A 261 25.15 12.21 3.77
N GLY A 262 24.94 11.05 3.14
CA GLY A 262 25.59 10.68 1.90
C GLY A 262 25.24 11.57 0.69
N MET A 263 24.07 12.21 0.69
CA MET A 263 23.70 13.20 -0.32
C MET A 263 24.33 14.57 -0.08
N THR A 264 24.57 14.93 1.18
CA THR A 264 25.17 16.22 1.53
C THR A 264 26.69 16.22 1.58
N ASP A 265 27.30 15.11 1.99
CA ASP A 265 28.74 15.01 2.21
C ASP A 265 29.50 15.11 0.88
N GLY A 266 30.51 15.97 0.83
CA GLY A 266 31.32 16.22 -0.36
C GLY A 266 30.56 16.84 -1.56
N SER A 267 29.31 17.28 -1.38
CA SER A 267 28.52 17.88 -2.46
C SER A 267 29.01 19.29 -2.82
N PHE A 268 29.14 19.59 -4.11
CA PHE A 268 29.55 20.91 -4.62
C PHE A 268 28.55 22.03 -4.34
N ILE A 269 27.29 21.69 -4.03
CA ILE A 269 26.22 22.66 -3.75
C ILE A 269 26.45 23.37 -2.40
N GLY A 270 27.18 22.72 -1.48
CA GLY A 270 27.47 23.29 -0.16
C GLY A 270 26.26 23.28 0.77
N TRP A 271 25.56 22.15 0.85
CA TRP A 271 24.40 21.95 1.72
C TRP A 271 24.70 22.27 3.20
N GLU A 272 23.83 23.04 3.85
CA GLU A 272 23.91 23.40 5.25
C GLU A 272 22.84 22.68 6.08
N LYS A 273 23.19 21.52 6.65
CA LYS A 273 22.33 20.80 7.60
C LYS A 273 22.42 21.47 8.99
N LYS A 274 21.45 22.33 9.31
CA LYS A 274 21.43 23.13 10.55
C LYS A 274 21.28 22.33 11.83
N SER A 275 20.41 21.32 11.83
CA SER A 275 20.17 20.48 13.00
C SER A 275 19.48 19.18 12.64
N VAL A 276 19.62 18.19 13.53
CA VAL A 276 18.88 16.92 13.51
C VAL A 276 18.08 16.82 14.80
N VAL A 277 16.75 16.75 14.69
CA VAL A 277 15.82 16.68 15.83
C VAL A 277 15.16 15.31 15.84
N ILE A 278 15.46 14.52 16.86
CA ILE A 278 14.84 13.20 17.08
C ILE A 278 13.73 13.34 18.11
N LEU A 279 12.49 13.08 17.70
CA LEU A 279 11.28 13.22 18.49
C LEU A 279 10.83 11.86 19.05
N ASN A 280 10.48 11.84 20.33
CA ASN A 280 9.83 10.69 20.97
C ASN A 280 8.39 11.08 21.27
N VAL A 281 7.48 10.67 20.39
CA VAL A 281 6.07 11.09 20.45
C VAL A 281 5.25 10.19 21.38
N THR A 282 5.64 8.91 21.50
CA THR A 282 4.97 7.91 22.37
C THR A 282 5.00 8.28 23.85
N ASP A 283 6.08 8.94 24.30
CA ASP A 283 6.28 9.33 25.70
C ASP A 283 5.80 10.78 25.97
N ASP A 284 5.07 11.40 25.04
CA ASP A 284 4.63 12.80 25.10
C ASP A 284 3.14 12.95 24.75
N PRO A 285 2.21 12.38 25.55
CA PRO A 285 0.77 12.38 25.24
C PRO A 285 0.15 13.79 25.13
N GLY A 286 0.81 14.81 25.69
CA GLY A 286 0.42 16.22 25.57
C GLY A 286 1.13 17.01 24.46
N GLY A 287 2.10 16.39 23.77
CA GLY A 287 2.91 17.04 22.73
C GLY A 287 3.75 18.23 23.22
N ALA A 288 3.92 18.40 24.53
CA ALA A 288 4.52 19.60 25.11
C ALA A 288 6.04 19.64 24.85
N ARG A 289 6.69 18.48 24.97
CA ARG A 289 8.12 18.33 24.67
C ARG A 289 8.36 18.48 23.17
N THR A 290 7.54 17.82 22.37
CA THR A 290 7.58 17.89 20.90
C THR A 290 7.41 19.33 20.42
N LYS A 291 6.40 20.03 20.93
CA LYS A 291 6.16 21.46 20.64
C LYS A 291 7.39 22.31 20.97
N ARG A 292 8.00 22.11 22.15
CA ARG A 292 9.18 22.87 22.56
C ARG A 292 10.35 22.64 21.61
N LEU A 293 10.68 21.38 21.31
CA LEU A 293 11.77 21.03 20.40
C LEU A 293 11.55 21.60 18.98
N LEU A 294 10.32 21.58 18.48
CA LEU A 294 9.98 22.19 17.20
C LEU A 294 10.07 23.72 17.25
N LYS A 295 9.69 24.35 18.37
CA LYS A 295 9.81 25.79 18.55
C LYS A 295 11.26 26.25 18.57
N ASP A 296 12.15 25.49 19.21
CA ASP A 296 13.59 25.77 19.31
C ASP A 296 14.33 25.52 17.98
N ASN A 297 13.73 24.76 17.06
CA ASN A 297 14.25 24.56 15.71
C ASN A 297 13.83 25.73 14.81
N GLU A 298 14.75 26.60 14.42
CA GLU A 298 14.47 27.81 13.63
C GLU A 298 14.59 27.61 12.10
N ALA A 299 14.81 26.38 11.64
CA ALA A 299 15.03 26.14 10.21
C ALA A 299 13.77 26.42 9.38
N GLN A 300 13.94 27.04 8.20
CA GLN A 300 12.81 27.30 7.31
C GLN A 300 12.33 26.03 6.61
N VAL A 301 13.28 25.22 6.14
CA VAL A 301 13.06 23.96 5.42
C VAL A 301 13.33 22.79 6.35
N ARG A 302 12.42 21.80 6.34
CA ARG A 302 12.50 20.61 7.19
C ARG A 302 12.22 19.34 6.41
N LEU A 303 13.12 18.37 6.51
CA LEU A 303 12.88 17.00 6.07
C LEU A 303 12.29 16.21 7.24
N LEU A 304 11.12 15.60 7.07
CA LEU A 304 10.42 14.83 8.10
C LEU A 304 10.39 13.34 7.74
N TYR A 305 10.88 12.49 8.63
CA TYR A 305 10.76 11.02 8.54
C TYR A 305 10.10 10.44 9.79
N CYS A 306 8.93 9.81 9.65
CA CYS A 306 8.19 9.20 10.75
C CYS A 306 7.09 8.26 10.24
N SER A 307 6.43 7.54 11.15
CA SER A 307 5.20 6.84 10.81
C SER A 307 4.05 7.81 10.51
N LEU A 308 3.01 7.31 9.85
CA LEU A 308 1.79 8.07 9.60
C LEU A 308 1.10 8.54 10.89
N GLU A 309 1.08 7.69 11.93
CA GLU A 309 0.46 7.99 13.23
C GLU A 309 1.23 9.08 13.98
N GLU A 310 2.56 9.01 13.97
CA GLU A 310 3.41 10.03 14.58
C GLU A 310 3.31 11.37 13.84
N ALA A 311 3.19 11.36 12.51
CA ALA A 311 3.08 12.57 11.70
C ALA A 311 1.89 13.44 12.14
N GLU A 312 0.75 12.83 12.46
CA GLU A 312 -0.44 13.56 12.93
C GLU A 312 -0.14 14.34 14.23
N LEU A 313 0.52 13.67 15.18
CA LEU A 313 0.90 14.25 16.47
C LEU A 313 1.96 15.34 16.30
N ILE A 314 2.94 15.12 15.42
CA ILE A 314 4.02 16.07 15.10
C ILE A 314 3.44 17.33 14.45
N PHE A 315 2.55 17.20 13.47
CA PHE A 315 1.95 18.36 12.81
C PHE A 315 1.03 19.15 13.73
N ARG A 316 0.28 18.47 14.62
CA ARG A 316 -0.48 19.15 15.68
C ARG A 316 0.44 19.97 16.59
N ALA A 317 1.58 19.40 17.01
CA ALA A 317 2.57 20.12 17.81
C ALA A 317 3.23 21.28 17.01
N ALA A 318 3.49 21.09 15.72
CA ALA A 318 4.04 22.11 14.82
C ALA A 318 3.09 23.31 14.69
N TRP A 319 1.79 23.08 14.54
CA TRP A 319 0.78 24.14 14.59
C TRP A 319 0.81 24.90 15.92
N ALA A 320 0.85 24.17 17.04
CA ALA A 320 0.92 24.79 18.37
C ALA A 320 2.24 25.56 18.61
N ALA A 321 3.31 25.22 17.88
CA ALA A 321 4.60 25.90 17.90
C ALA A 321 4.71 27.06 16.89
N GLY A 322 3.72 27.25 15.99
CA GLY A 322 3.79 28.22 14.89
C GLY A 322 4.66 27.76 13.71
N GLN A 323 5.12 26.52 13.70
CA GLN A 323 6.05 25.95 12.72
C GLN A 323 5.36 25.31 11.51
N ALA A 324 4.03 25.44 11.39
CA ALA A 324 3.23 24.88 10.29
C ALA A 324 2.60 25.96 9.38
N GLY A 325 3.05 27.21 9.51
CA GLY A 325 2.61 28.34 8.69
C GLY A 325 3.28 28.38 7.30
N PRO A 326 2.95 29.38 6.46
CA PRO A 326 3.49 29.51 5.11
C PRO A 326 5.00 29.77 5.06
N SER A 327 5.58 30.28 6.16
CA SER A 327 7.00 30.54 6.28
C SER A 327 7.83 29.29 6.55
N HIS A 328 7.20 28.16 6.88
CA HIS A 328 7.90 26.92 7.24
C HIS A 328 7.52 25.81 6.27
N MET A 329 8.50 25.35 5.52
CA MET A 329 8.34 24.33 4.50
C MET A 329 8.71 22.96 5.06
N TRP A 330 7.80 22.01 4.88
CA TRP A 330 7.97 20.63 5.29
C TRP A 330 8.06 19.74 4.05
N PHE A 331 9.03 18.84 4.05
CA PHE A 331 9.15 17.77 3.08
C PHE A 331 8.94 16.45 3.83
N ALA A 332 7.84 15.78 3.55
CA ALA A 332 7.58 14.45 4.08
C ALA A 332 8.37 13.42 3.27
N VAL A 333 9.20 12.66 3.97
CA VAL A 333 10.08 11.64 3.40
C VAL A 333 9.69 10.28 3.94
N GLY A 334 9.57 9.32 3.03
CA GLY A 334 9.35 7.92 3.35
C GLY A 334 8.02 7.41 2.79
N PRO A 335 7.94 6.11 2.44
CA PRO A 335 6.75 5.53 1.83
C PRO A 335 5.47 5.84 2.62
N ALA A 336 5.50 5.73 3.94
CA ALA A 336 4.34 5.91 4.83
C ALA A 336 3.69 7.30 4.72
N LEU A 337 4.43 8.32 4.29
CA LEU A 337 3.97 9.70 4.18
C LEU A 337 3.64 10.12 2.73
N SER A 338 3.77 9.23 1.74
CA SER A 338 3.41 9.50 0.34
C SER A 338 1.90 9.61 0.09
N GLY A 339 1.06 9.32 1.09
CA GLY A 339 -0.39 9.29 0.98
C GLY A 339 -1.09 10.07 2.10
N LEU A 340 -0.47 11.13 2.62
CA LEU A 340 -0.99 11.92 3.76
C LEU A 340 -2.42 12.42 3.50
N GLY A 341 -3.39 11.72 4.10
CA GLY A 341 -4.79 12.14 4.23
C GLY A 341 -5.11 12.57 5.65
N LEU A 342 -4.17 13.27 6.30
CA LEU A 342 -4.32 13.72 7.68
C LEU A 342 -5.05 15.06 7.74
N GLU A 343 -5.77 15.28 8.83
CA GLU A 343 -6.30 16.60 9.17
C GLU A 343 -5.19 17.47 9.76
N GLY A 344 -5.23 18.77 9.47
CA GLY A 344 -4.28 19.74 10.04
C GLY A 344 -2.85 19.64 9.48
N LEU A 345 -2.68 19.28 8.21
CA LEU A 345 -1.38 19.35 7.53
C LEU A 345 -0.80 20.79 7.55
N PRO A 346 0.53 20.95 7.54
CA PRO A 346 1.17 22.25 7.38
C PRO A 346 0.73 22.95 6.08
N LYS A 347 0.72 24.29 6.09
CA LYS A 347 0.34 25.07 4.90
C LYS A 347 1.29 24.88 3.72
N ALA A 348 2.58 24.63 4.00
CA ALA A 348 3.60 24.36 3.00
C ALA A 348 4.20 22.97 3.25
N LEU A 349 3.58 21.95 2.67
CA LEU A 349 4.00 20.56 2.76
C LEU A 349 4.20 19.98 1.36
N PHE A 350 5.38 19.41 1.14
CA PHE A 350 5.74 18.65 -0.05
C PHE A 350 5.82 17.17 0.32
N ALA A 351 5.18 16.32 -0.48
CA ALA A 351 5.26 14.87 -0.32
C ALA A 351 5.37 14.23 -1.71
N ILE A 352 6.31 13.30 -1.85
CA ILE A 352 6.49 12.57 -3.11
C ILE A 352 5.52 11.41 -3.15
N ARG A 353 4.80 11.29 -4.26
CA ARG A 353 3.82 10.24 -4.49
C ARG A 353 4.23 9.39 -5.69
N PRO A 354 4.19 8.05 -5.60
CA PRO A 354 4.46 7.18 -6.73
C PRO A 354 3.40 7.37 -7.82
N GLN A 355 3.75 7.31 -9.10
CA GLN A 355 2.86 7.58 -10.24
C GLN A 355 1.49 6.87 -10.15
N GLY A 356 1.47 5.66 -9.57
CA GLY A 356 0.26 4.87 -9.33
C GLY A 356 -0.82 5.55 -8.49
N TRP A 357 -0.51 6.67 -7.81
CA TRP A 357 -1.50 7.44 -7.06
C TRP A 357 -2.64 8.00 -7.92
N ARG A 358 -2.38 8.27 -9.22
CA ARG A 358 -3.37 8.78 -10.18
C ARG A 358 -4.21 7.66 -10.82
N ASP A 359 -3.78 6.41 -10.68
CA ASP A 359 -4.47 5.28 -11.28
C ASP A 359 -5.68 4.90 -10.43
N GLU A 360 -6.77 4.47 -11.05
CA GLU A 360 -7.90 3.83 -10.34
C GLU A 360 -7.47 2.52 -9.67
N PRO A 361 -8.10 2.09 -8.54
CA PRO A 361 -7.79 0.84 -7.85
C PRO A 361 -7.72 -0.36 -8.78
N ARG A 362 -8.71 -0.51 -9.68
CA ARG A 362 -8.75 -1.60 -10.68
C ARG A 362 -7.50 -1.64 -11.58
N ARG A 363 -6.98 -0.47 -11.98
CA ARG A 363 -5.77 -0.38 -12.81
C ARG A 363 -4.52 -0.76 -12.03
N ARG A 364 -4.46 -0.40 -10.74
CA ARG A 364 -3.38 -0.82 -9.84
C ARG A 364 -3.40 -2.34 -9.60
N ILE A 365 -4.58 -2.91 -9.33
CA ILE A 365 -4.78 -4.36 -9.19
C ILE A 365 -4.34 -5.10 -10.45
N ALA A 366 -4.78 -4.64 -11.63
CA ALA A 366 -4.40 -5.24 -12.90
C ALA A 366 -2.87 -5.25 -13.13
N LYS A 367 -2.17 -4.18 -12.74
CA LYS A 367 -0.70 -4.13 -12.77
C LYS A 367 -0.08 -5.15 -11.81
N GLY A 368 -0.59 -5.25 -10.57
CA GLY A 368 -0.13 -6.25 -9.59
C GLY A 368 -0.33 -7.69 -10.08
N VAL A 369 -1.50 -8.00 -10.61
CA VAL A 369 -1.83 -9.30 -11.24
C VAL A 369 -0.89 -9.58 -12.41
N SER A 370 -0.58 -8.57 -13.24
CA SER A 370 0.36 -8.71 -14.35
C SER A 370 1.78 -9.01 -13.89
N VAL A 371 2.26 -8.39 -12.80
CA VAL A 371 3.60 -8.66 -12.24
C VAL A 371 3.70 -10.10 -11.77
N LEU A 372 2.72 -10.57 -10.99
CA LEU A 372 2.67 -11.95 -10.50
C LEU A 372 2.55 -12.97 -11.63
N THR A 373 1.68 -12.70 -12.61
CA THR A 373 1.51 -13.58 -13.76
C THR A 373 2.78 -13.66 -14.59
N HIS A 374 3.44 -12.53 -14.85
CA HIS A 374 4.72 -12.52 -15.55
C HIS A 374 5.79 -13.30 -14.78
N GLY A 375 5.91 -13.08 -13.47
CA GLY A 375 6.86 -13.79 -12.61
C GLY A 375 6.65 -15.30 -12.61
N ALA A 376 5.41 -15.76 -12.44
CA ALA A 376 5.05 -17.17 -12.48
C ALA A 376 5.37 -17.79 -13.85
N MET A 377 4.94 -17.14 -14.93
CA MET A 377 5.19 -17.62 -16.30
C MET A 377 6.67 -17.63 -16.66
N ALA A 378 7.46 -16.68 -16.16
CA ALA A 378 8.91 -16.67 -16.33
C ALA A 378 9.57 -17.82 -15.56
N LEU A 379 9.19 -18.04 -14.30
CA LEU A 379 9.69 -19.14 -13.49
C LEU A 379 9.38 -20.50 -14.13
N TRP A 380 8.18 -20.66 -14.69
CA TRP A 380 7.78 -21.89 -15.39
C TRP A 380 8.58 -22.14 -16.67
N ARG A 381 8.91 -21.08 -17.41
CA ARG A 381 9.78 -21.18 -18.59
C ARG A 381 11.18 -21.67 -18.22
N ASP A 382 11.73 -21.17 -17.12
CA ASP A 382 13.10 -21.46 -16.71
C ASP A 382 13.24 -22.82 -16.00
N LYS A 383 12.28 -23.18 -15.13
CA LYS A 383 12.34 -24.41 -14.30
C LYS A 383 11.50 -25.58 -14.84
N GLY A 384 10.77 -25.38 -15.93
CA GLY A 384 9.87 -26.38 -16.52
C GLY A 384 8.57 -26.57 -15.72
N ALA A 385 7.63 -27.34 -16.29
CA ALA A 385 6.29 -27.53 -15.72
C ALA A 385 6.26 -28.19 -14.33
N THR A 386 7.35 -28.82 -13.89
CA THR A 386 7.52 -29.36 -12.53
C THR A 386 7.64 -28.26 -11.47
N SER A 387 8.02 -27.03 -11.83
CA SER A 387 7.94 -25.87 -10.93
C SER A 387 6.50 -25.54 -10.53
N ARG A 388 5.50 -26.05 -11.25
CA ARG A 388 4.10 -25.89 -10.91
C ARG A 388 3.79 -26.46 -9.52
N SER A 389 4.49 -27.51 -9.07
CA SER A 389 4.27 -28.10 -7.74
C SER A 389 5.04 -27.43 -6.60
N GLN A 390 5.92 -26.45 -6.89
CA GLN A 390 6.55 -25.61 -5.86
C GLN A 390 5.56 -24.53 -5.45
N TYR A 391 4.44 -24.97 -4.88
CA TYR A 391 3.44 -24.07 -4.32
C TYR A 391 3.96 -23.46 -3.03
N ALA A 392 3.46 -22.27 -2.71
CA ALA A 392 3.66 -21.71 -1.39
C ALA A 392 3.11 -22.67 -0.31
N GLY A 393 3.78 -22.74 0.83
CA GLY A 393 3.35 -23.54 1.97
C GLY A 393 1.97 -23.12 2.44
N ASN A 394 1.19 -24.08 2.95
CA ASN A 394 -0.06 -23.75 3.63
C ASN A 394 0.25 -23.25 5.05
N CYS A 395 -0.69 -22.55 5.68
CA CYS A 395 -0.47 -22.03 7.05
C CYS A 395 -0.38 -23.14 8.13
N HIS A 396 -0.70 -24.39 7.80
CA HIS A 396 -0.91 -25.48 8.75
C HIS A 396 0.21 -26.53 8.71
N SER A 397 1.13 -26.46 7.75
CA SER A 397 2.24 -27.38 7.62
C SER A 397 3.36 -27.01 8.59
N ASP A 398 3.84 -28.00 9.33
CA ASP A 398 4.86 -27.84 10.37
C ASP A 398 6.03 -26.96 9.92
N GLY A 399 6.29 -25.91 10.70
CA GLY A 399 7.22 -24.80 10.44
C GLY A 399 8.71 -25.16 10.42
N ASN A 400 9.09 -26.31 9.87
CA ASN A 400 10.50 -26.72 9.75
C ASN A 400 10.94 -26.97 8.30
N GLN A 401 10.04 -26.75 7.32
CA GLN A 401 10.35 -26.84 5.88
C GLN A 401 9.97 -25.57 5.12
N THR A 402 9.98 -24.39 5.75
CA THR A 402 10.23 -23.20 4.94
C THR A 402 11.60 -23.43 4.31
N HIS A 403 11.60 -23.60 2.99
CA HIS A 403 12.81 -23.81 2.22
C HIS A 403 13.65 -22.54 2.41
N ARG A 404 14.46 -22.49 3.47
CA ARG A 404 15.58 -21.56 3.55
C ARG A 404 16.35 -21.84 2.28
N VAL A 405 16.19 -20.96 1.29
CA VAL A 405 16.94 -21.03 0.05
C VAL A 405 18.39 -21.02 0.49
N ALA A 406 19.07 -22.16 0.38
CA ALA A 406 20.32 -22.46 1.09
C ALA A 406 21.48 -21.53 0.69
N ASP A 407 21.28 -20.67 -0.30
CA ASP A 407 22.31 -19.83 -0.93
C ASP A 407 22.05 -18.32 -0.88
N ARG A 408 21.22 -17.81 0.05
CA ARG A 408 21.14 -16.35 0.27
C ARG A 408 21.84 -15.95 1.57
N ILE A 409 23.09 -15.52 1.37
CA ILE A 409 24.03 -14.74 2.20
C ILE A 409 23.95 -15.00 3.73
N ARG A 410 25.04 -15.58 4.25
CA ARG A 410 25.31 -15.83 5.67
C ARG A 410 25.34 -14.58 6.52
#